data_AF-A0A2X3I898-F1
#
_entry.id   AF-A0A2X3I898-F1
#
_cell.length_a   1.000
_cell.length_b   1.000
_cell.length_c   1.000
_cell.angle_alpha   90.00
_cell.angle_beta   90.00
_cell.angle_gamma   90.00
#
_symmetry.space_group_name_H-M   'P 1'
#
loop_
_entity.id
_entity.type
_entity.pdbx_description
1 polymer ?
#
loop_
_entity_poly.entity_id
_entity_poly.type
_entity_poly.pdbx_seq_one_letter_code
_entity_poly.pdbx_strand_id
1 'polypeptide(L)' 'MRDAFICDGIRTPIGRYGGALASVRADDLAAIPAA' A
#
# COMPACT_ATOMS: atom_id res chain seq x y z
N MET A 1 -20.66 -17.18 -14.83
CA MET A 1 -19.47 -17.01 -13.97
C MET A 1 -18.43 -16.29 -14.81
N ARG A 2 -17.78 -15.24 -14.30
CA ARG A 2 -16.68 -14.55 -15.00
C ARG A 2 -15.39 -14.89 -14.29
N ASP A 3 -14.33 -15.12 -15.07
CA ASP A 3 -13.01 -15.37 -14.52
C ASP A 3 -12.44 -14.09 -13.91
N ALA A 4 -11.72 -14.24 -12.78
CA ALA A 4 -11.07 -13.14 -12.08
C ALA A 4 -9.55 -13.31 -12.19
N PHE A 5 -8.87 -12.25 -12.61
CA PHE A 5 -7.43 -12.23 -12.84
C PHE A 5 -6.78 -11.14 -11.98
N ILE A 6 -5.55 -11.38 -11.55
CA ILE A 6 -4.70 -10.38 -10.91
C ILE A 6 -3.88 -9.71 -12.02
N CYS A 7 -4.09 -8.41 -12.23
CA CYS A 7 -3.41 -7.67 -13.29
C CYS A 7 -2.07 -7.09 -12.83
N ASP A 8 -1.99 -6.63 -11.58
CA ASP A 8 -0.79 -6.03 -10.99
C ASP A 8 -0.86 -6.09 -9.45
N GLY A 9 0.27 -5.85 -8.78
CA GLY A 9 0.40 -5.77 -7.34
C GLY A 9 1.58 -4.90 -6.93
N ILE A 10 1.29 -3.65 -6.58
CA ILE A 10 2.26 -2.73 -5.99
C ILE A 10 2.07 -2.58 -4.49
N ARG A 11 3.07 -2.03 -3.81
CA ARG A 11 3.02 -1.79 -2.36
C ARG A 11 3.84 -0.59 -1.97
N THR A 12 3.53 -0.05 -0.80
CA THR A 12 4.39 0.91 -0.11
C THR A 12 5.62 0.21 0.51
N PRO A 13 6.67 0.97 0.88
CA PRO A 13 7.72 0.47 1.77
C PRO A 13 7.16 0.01 3.12
N ILE A 14 7.84 -0.93 3.78
CA ILE A 14 7.46 -1.42 5.11
C ILE A 14 8.18 -0.60 6.17
N GLY A 15 7.41 0.05 7.05
CA GLY A 15 7.94 0.80 8.18
C GLY A 15 8.35 -0.09 9.36
N ARG A 16 9.33 0.37 10.14
CA ARG A 16 9.60 -0.17 11.49
C ARG A 16 8.71 0.54 12.51
N TYR A 17 8.38 -0.13 13.61
CA TYR A 17 7.72 0.50 14.75
C TYR A 17 8.54 1.70 15.26
N GLY A 18 7.91 2.86 15.41
CA GLY A 18 8.57 4.12 15.77
C GLY A 18 9.51 4.69 14.69
N GLY A 19 9.50 4.15 13.46
CA GLY A 19 10.37 4.55 12.37
C GLY A 19 9.79 5.59 11.42
N ALA A 20 10.30 5.62 10.19
CA ALA A 20 10.01 6.67 9.19
C ALA A 20 8.52 6.84 8.81
N LEU A 21 7.69 5.82 9.03
CA LEU A 21 6.25 5.86 8.73
C LEU A 21 5.38 6.02 9.99
N ALA A 22 5.98 6.21 11.18
CA ALA A 22 5.24 6.20 12.45
C ALA A 22 4.20 7.32 12.58
N SER A 23 4.39 8.45 11.87
CA SER A 23 3.45 9.57 11.83
C SER A 23 2.45 9.50 10.69
N VAL A 24 2.57 8.53 9.77
CA VAL A 24 1.71 8.43 8.59
C VAL A 24 0.52 7.54 8.91
N ARG A 25 -0.69 7.98 8.54
CA ARG A 25 -1.88 7.17 8.76
C ARG A 25 -1.99 6.03 7.74
N ALA A 26 -2.72 4.99 8.10
CA ALA A 26 -2.88 3.82 7.25
C ALA A 26 -3.64 4.12 5.95
N ASP A 27 -4.64 5.01 6.00
CA ASP A 27 -5.39 5.48 4.83
C ASP A 27 -4.52 6.29 3.88
N ASP A 28 -3.66 7.17 4.40
CA ASP A 28 -2.68 7.91 3.59
C ASP A 28 -1.69 6.96 2.88
N LEU A 29 -1.25 5.89 3.56
CA LEU A 29 -0.39 4.87 2.93
C LEU A 29 -1.11 4.10 1.81
N ALA A 30 -2.41 3.80 1.99
CA ALA A 30 -3.20 3.09 0.99
C ALA A 30 -3.59 3.99 -0.20
N ALA A 31 -3.64 5.30 0.00
CA ALA A 31 -3.99 6.29 -1.01
C ALA A 31 -2.80 6.73 -1.88
N ILE A 32 -1.59 6.21 -1.65
CA ILE A 32 -0.41 6.54 -2.47
C ILE A 32 -0.68 6.13 -3.93
N PRO A 33 -0.60 7.06 -4.89
CA PRO A 33 -0.89 6.76 -6.29
C PRO A 33 -0.02 5.62 -6.82
N ALA A 34 -0.68 4.62 -7.40
CA ALA A 34 -0.03 3.61 -8.23
C ALA A 34 0.37 4.25 -9.55
N ALA A 35 1.67 4.26 -9.87
CA ALA A 35 2.18 4.65 -11.19
C ALA A 35 2.02 3.49 -12.18
#